data_AF-A0A964APQ0-F1
#
_entry.id   AF-A0A964APQ0-F1
#
_cell.length_a   1.000
_cell.length_b   1.000
_cell.length_c   1.000
_cell.angle_alpha   90.00
_cell.angle_beta   90.00
_cell.angle_gamma   90.00
#
_symmetry.space_group_name_H-M   'P 1'
#
loop_
_entity.id
_entity.type
_entity.pdbx_description
1 polymer ?
#
loop_
_entity_poly.entity_id
_entity_poly.type
_entity_poly.pdbx_seq_one_letter_code
_entity_poly.pdbx_strand_id
1 'polypeptide(L)'
;MHDEVDMLLRLFGVLGLVCTIEGSASAAGPCEQPVVEEGLSEVVQEALLAFERDDIVAWEEGVAHSRAALRCVAVPIHPRTAALVHQLEASVAVEAGDEGAARRALQSMTEADPNHEVSPAFAPPGSDLARWLAETLTGNPDETPQPVALPDGVTLRVDGAPNSARPAARPAVLQPVTTQGQVVWTEWLPADATVPMIPADPLLTAALVRPPDSVPPIPQPTPRLRPRSLAIGAGAFAAVTGGLWVLSFHFRSTYTNYEPDSTGGEAELDTLQGMKRRWILAGAGAYASGAVAAGFGVTALTLTFTF
;
A
#
# COMPACT_ATOMS: atom_id res chain seq x y z
N MET A 1 4.07 -3.82 -56.01
CA MET A 1 3.52 -3.54 -54.67
C MET A 1 4.53 -3.87 -53.57
N HIS A 2 5.80 -3.45 -53.71
CA HIS A 2 6.83 -3.65 -52.67
C HIS A 2 7.61 -2.36 -52.34
N ASP A 3 7.28 -1.23 -52.99
CA ASP A 3 8.04 0.03 -52.84
C ASP A 3 7.34 1.11 -52.00
N GLU A 4 6.14 0.85 -51.46
CA GLU A 4 5.39 1.86 -50.68
C GLU A 4 5.60 1.78 -49.15
N VAL A 5 6.24 0.74 -48.64
CA VAL A 5 6.40 0.55 -47.18
C VAL A 5 7.61 1.32 -46.63
N ASP A 6 8.56 1.71 -47.47
CA ASP A 6 9.84 2.30 -47.02
C ASP A 6 9.77 3.82 -46.76
N MET A 7 8.66 4.48 -47.13
CA MET A 7 8.53 5.94 -47.01
C MET A 7 7.92 6.40 -45.67
N LEU A 8 7.21 5.54 -44.94
CA LEU A 8 6.61 5.87 -43.64
C LEU A 8 7.57 5.72 -42.45
N LEU A 9 8.68 5.00 -42.62
CA LEU A 9 9.68 4.76 -41.57
C LEU A 9 10.69 5.91 -41.38
N ARG A 10 10.69 6.92 -42.27
CA ARG A 10 11.66 8.04 -42.20
C ARG A 10 11.10 9.33 -41.58
N LEU A 11 9.81 9.38 -41.24
CA LEU A 11 9.20 10.58 -40.61
C LEU A 11 9.19 10.54 -39.07
N PHE A 12 9.71 9.49 -38.44
CA PHE A 12 9.92 9.42 -36.97
C PHE A 12 11.37 9.74 -36.58
N GLY A 13 11.94 10.74 -37.25
CA GLY A 13 13.25 11.27 -36.94
C GLY A 13 13.24 12.12 -35.67
N VAL A 14 13.93 11.62 -34.65
CA VAL A 14 14.79 12.40 -33.73
C VAL A 14 14.08 13.39 -32.80
N LEU A 15 13.57 12.86 -31.69
CA LEU A 15 13.60 13.55 -30.39
C LEU A 15 13.65 12.48 -29.29
N GLY A 16 14.76 11.74 -29.27
CA GLY A 16 15.12 10.84 -28.17
C GLY A 16 15.58 11.66 -26.97
N LEU A 17 14.62 12.26 -26.26
CA LEU A 17 14.85 12.76 -24.91
C LEU A 17 14.92 11.53 -24.00
N VAL A 18 16.13 10.96 -23.89
CA VAL A 18 16.44 9.98 -22.86
C VAL A 18 16.38 10.71 -21.52
N CYS A 19 15.21 10.71 -20.88
CA CYS A 19 15.10 11.01 -19.47
C CYS A 19 15.83 9.89 -18.72
N THR A 20 17.12 10.09 -18.45
CA THR A 20 17.80 9.36 -17.39
C THR A 20 17.12 9.74 -16.10
N ILE A 21 16.16 8.92 -15.67
CA ILE A 21 15.59 9.00 -14.33
C ILE A 21 16.70 8.50 -13.41
N GLU A 22 17.60 9.40 -13.02
CA GLU A 22 18.49 9.18 -11.90
C GLU A 22 17.59 9.09 -10.65
N GLY A 23 17.11 7.88 -10.39
CA GLY A 23 16.41 7.55 -9.17
C GLY A 23 17.40 7.69 -8.02
N SER A 24 17.48 8.89 -7.46
CA SER A 24 18.10 9.11 -6.17
C SER A 24 17.44 8.14 -5.19
N ALA A 25 18.16 7.10 -4.79
CA ALA A 25 17.79 6.29 -3.66
C ALA A 25 17.85 7.19 -2.44
N SER A 26 16.73 7.86 -2.14
CA SER A 26 16.56 8.57 -0.88
C SER A 26 16.65 7.51 0.20
N ALA A 27 17.78 7.48 0.90
CA ALA A 27 17.86 6.84 2.20
C ALA A 27 16.68 7.37 3.00
N ALA A 28 15.81 6.47 3.46
CA ALA A 28 14.64 6.85 4.26
C ALA A 28 15.15 7.71 5.42
N GLY A 29 14.78 8.99 5.41
CA GLY A 29 15.17 9.92 6.46
C GLY A 29 14.66 9.42 7.82
N PRO A 30 15.21 9.94 8.93
CA PRO A 30 14.64 9.66 10.24
C PRO A 30 13.14 9.98 10.23
N CYS A 31 12.34 9.11 10.85
CA CYS A 31 10.90 9.31 10.94
C CYS A 31 10.60 10.62 11.65
N GLU A 32 9.99 11.57 10.92
CA GLU A 32 9.65 12.89 11.47
C GLU A 32 8.67 12.77 12.63
N GLN A 33 7.78 11.78 12.56
CA GLN A 33 6.81 11.47 13.60
C GLN A 33 6.84 9.97 13.93
N PRO A 34 7.41 9.59 15.08
CA PRO A 34 7.33 8.23 15.59
C PRO A 34 5.88 7.78 15.75
N VAL A 35 5.56 6.58 15.27
CA VAL A 35 4.23 5.98 15.35
C VAL A 35 4.19 5.04 16.56
N VAL A 36 3.12 5.14 17.34
CA VAL A 36 2.79 4.17 18.39
C VAL A 36 1.93 3.05 17.81
N GLU A 37 1.91 1.89 18.48
CA GLU A 37 1.18 0.71 17.99
C GLU A 37 -0.28 0.99 17.62
N GLU A 38 -1.01 1.73 18.46
CA GLU A 38 -2.42 2.07 18.22
C GLU A 38 -2.61 2.78 16.87
N GLY A 39 -1.78 3.79 16.58
CA GLY A 39 -1.84 4.51 15.31
C GLY A 39 -1.50 3.65 14.10
N LEU A 40 -0.56 2.68 14.22
CA LEU A 40 -0.33 1.71 13.16
C LEU A 40 -1.58 0.84 12.94
N SER A 41 -2.17 0.33 14.03
CA SER A 41 -3.33 -0.55 13.96
C SER A 41 -4.55 0.12 13.35
N GLU A 42 -4.77 1.41 13.62
CA GLU A 42 -5.84 2.23 13.03
C GLU A 42 -5.67 2.34 11.52
N VAL A 43 -4.49 2.78 11.07
CA VAL A 43 -4.18 2.98 9.64
C VAL A 43 -4.29 1.67 8.84
N VAL A 44 -3.83 0.54 9.40
CA VAL A 44 -3.94 -0.77 8.74
C VAL A 44 -5.41 -1.21 8.64
N GLN A 45 -6.21 -1.01 9.69
CA GLN A 45 -7.63 -1.34 9.67
C GLN A 45 -8.41 -0.45 8.69
N GLU A 46 -8.10 0.84 8.59
CA GLU A 46 -8.71 1.73 7.59
C GLU A 46 -8.46 1.25 6.16
N ALA A 47 -7.23 0.80 5.87
CA ALA A 47 -6.88 0.21 4.57
C ALA A 47 -7.65 -1.08 4.30
N LEU A 48 -7.75 -1.98 5.29
CA LEU A 48 -8.54 -3.21 5.17
C LEU A 48 -10.04 -2.93 4.96
N LEU A 49 -10.60 -1.94 5.66
CA LEU A 49 -11.99 -1.52 5.45
C LEU A 49 -12.22 -0.90 4.07
N ALA A 50 -11.22 -0.25 3.48
CA ALA A 50 -11.30 0.23 2.10
C ALA A 50 -11.31 -0.95 1.11
N PHE A 51 -10.46 -1.96 1.33
CA PHE A 51 -10.45 -3.21 0.54
C PHE A 51 -11.81 -3.92 0.60
N GLU A 52 -12.37 -4.11 1.80
CA GLU A 52 -13.69 -4.75 2.00
C GLU A 52 -14.85 -4.02 1.31
N ARG A 53 -14.70 -2.70 1.08
CA ARG A 53 -15.69 -1.87 0.39
C ARG A 53 -15.42 -1.70 -1.11
N ASP A 54 -14.41 -2.39 -1.66
CA ASP A 54 -14.00 -2.29 -3.07
C ASP A 54 -13.68 -0.82 -3.46
N ASP A 55 -13.13 -0.06 -2.50
CA ASP A 55 -12.61 1.29 -2.68
C ASP A 55 -11.11 1.24 -2.94
N ILE A 56 -10.76 0.86 -4.18
CA ILE A 56 -9.37 0.61 -4.60
C ILE A 56 -8.47 1.82 -4.35
N VAL A 57 -8.97 3.04 -4.58
CA VAL A 57 -8.17 4.27 -4.40
C VAL A 57 -7.84 4.47 -2.93
N ALA A 58 -8.83 4.38 -2.03
CA ALA A 58 -8.58 4.51 -0.60
C ALA A 58 -7.72 3.37 -0.05
N TRP A 59 -7.87 2.16 -0.60
CA TRP A 59 -7.04 1.02 -0.24
C TRP A 59 -5.57 1.20 -0.64
N GLU A 60 -5.28 1.63 -1.88
CA GLU A 60 -3.91 1.89 -2.34
C GLU A 60 -3.22 2.98 -1.50
N GLU A 61 -3.93 4.08 -1.22
CA GLU A 61 -3.46 5.13 -0.32
C GLU A 61 -3.21 4.59 1.10
N GLY A 62 -4.14 3.77 1.61
CA GLY A 62 -4.04 3.12 2.92
C GLY A 62 -2.87 2.14 3.04
N VAL A 63 -2.59 1.37 1.99
CA VAL A 63 -1.42 0.46 1.90
C VAL A 63 -0.13 1.27 1.95
N ALA A 64 -0.02 2.33 1.15
CA ALA A 64 1.15 3.20 1.15
C ALA A 64 1.36 3.85 2.53
N HIS A 65 0.28 4.33 3.15
CA HIS A 65 0.32 4.96 4.46
C HIS A 65 0.69 3.95 5.57
N SER A 66 0.12 2.75 5.54
CA SER A 66 0.44 1.66 6.49
C SER A 66 1.91 1.24 6.43
N ARG A 67 2.47 1.08 5.23
CA ARG A 67 3.90 0.74 5.05
C ARG A 67 4.83 1.86 5.51
N ALA A 68 4.43 3.12 5.34
CA ALA A 68 5.16 4.25 5.88
C ALA A 68 5.09 4.28 7.42
N ALA A 69 3.90 4.13 7.99
CA ALA A 69 3.66 4.09 9.43
C ALA A 69 4.42 2.94 10.10
N LEU A 70 4.40 1.74 9.49
CA LEU A 70 5.10 0.55 9.98
C LEU A 70 6.59 0.83 10.18
N ARG A 71 7.26 1.41 9.18
CA ARG A 71 8.67 1.79 9.26
C ARG A 71 8.98 2.80 10.37
N CYS A 72 7.98 3.54 10.80
CA CYS A 72 8.09 4.56 11.84
C CYS A 72 7.59 4.11 13.21
N VAL A 73 7.24 2.84 13.39
CA VAL A 73 6.86 2.33 14.71
C VAL A 73 8.07 2.29 15.63
N ALA A 74 7.99 3.04 16.73
CA ALA A 74 9.07 3.19 17.71
C ALA A 74 8.91 2.31 18.97
N VAL A 75 7.82 1.55 19.05
CA VAL A 75 7.50 0.67 20.18
C VAL A 75 7.31 -0.78 19.71
N PRO A 76 7.61 -1.78 20.54
CA PRO A 76 7.31 -3.18 20.19
C PRO A 76 5.82 -3.36 19.88
N ILE A 77 5.49 -3.99 18.75
CA ILE A 77 4.10 -4.30 18.40
C ILE A 77 3.64 -5.61 19.04
N HIS A 78 2.34 -5.72 19.30
CA HIS A 78 1.69 -6.94 19.71
C HIS A 78 1.48 -7.88 18.50
N PRO A 79 1.46 -9.22 18.71
CA PRO A 79 1.22 -10.17 17.62
C PRO A 79 -0.08 -9.95 16.85
N ARG A 80 -1.13 -9.47 17.52
CA ARG A 80 -2.40 -9.04 16.88
C ARG A 80 -2.20 -7.95 15.82
N THR A 81 -1.38 -6.95 16.11
CA THR A 81 -1.08 -5.87 15.15
C THR A 81 -0.23 -6.40 13.98
N ALA A 82 0.69 -7.33 14.25
CA ALA A 82 1.43 -8.01 13.19
C ALA A 82 0.50 -8.84 12.28
N ALA A 83 -0.50 -9.52 12.85
CA ALA A 83 -1.51 -10.25 12.07
C ALA A 83 -2.30 -9.33 11.12
N LEU A 84 -2.71 -8.14 11.59
CA LEU A 84 -3.35 -7.13 10.73
C LEU A 84 -2.45 -6.67 9.58
N VAL A 85 -1.16 -6.45 9.84
CA VAL A 85 -0.19 -6.11 8.77
C VAL A 85 -0.10 -7.23 7.73
N HIS A 86 -0.02 -8.49 8.18
CA HIS A 86 -0.01 -9.64 7.26
C HIS A 86 -1.32 -9.80 6.49
N GLN A 87 -2.47 -9.50 7.10
CA GLN A 87 -3.77 -9.48 6.42
C GLN A 87 -3.79 -8.42 5.31
N LEU A 88 -3.28 -7.22 5.59
CA LEU A 88 -3.16 -6.15 4.59
C LEU A 88 -2.24 -6.56 3.44
N GLU A 89 -1.09 -7.13 3.72
CA GLU A 89 -0.16 -7.60 2.68
C GLU A 89 -0.72 -8.78 1.87
N ALA A 90 -1.57 -9.63 2.48
CA ALA A 90 -2.33 -10.64 1.74
C ALA A 90 -3.30 -9.99 0.74
N SER A 91 -3.99 -8.91 1.11
CA SER A 91 -4.86 -8.18 0.16
C SER A 91 -4.08 -7.59 -1.02
N VAL A 92 -2.87 -7.09 -0.77
CA VAL A 92 -1.98 -6.58 -1.83
C VAL A 92 -1.57 -7.69 -2.80
N ALA A 93 -1.24 -8.86 -2.27
CA ALA A 93 -0.89 -10.01 -3.10
C ALA A 93 -2.08 -10.52 -3.93
N VAL A 94 -3.30 -10.48 -3.39
CA VAL A 94 -4.53 -10.85 -4.11
C VAL A 94 -4.77 -9.92 -5.30
N GLU A 95 -4.72 -8.60 -5.07
CA GLU A 95 -4.88 -7.59 -6.14
C GLU A 95 -3.79 -7.70 -7.21
N ALA A 96 -2.58 -8.11 -6.82
CA ALA A 96 -1.49 -8.39 -7.75
C ALA A 96 -1.62 -9.74 -8.50
N GLY A 97 -2.60 -10.58 -8.14
CA GLY A 97 -2.74 -11.94 -8.68
C GLY A 97 -1.65 -12.92 -8.23
N ASP A 98 -0.91 -12.61 -7.17
CA ASP A 98 0.13 -13.47 -6.61
C ASP A 98 -0.43 -14.36 -5.49
N GLU A 99 -1.08 -15.46 -5.89
CA GLU A 99 -1.62 -16.47 -4.97
C GLU A 99 -0.56 -16.98 -3.98
N GLY A 100 0.69 -17.17 -4.43
CA GLY A 100 1.76 -17.68 -3.59
C GLY A 100 2.09 -16.71 -2.45
N ALA A 101 2.22 -15.42 -2.76
CA ALA A 101 2.45 -14.39 -1.75
C ALA A 101 1.24 -14.22 -0.82
N ALA A 102 0.01 -14.26 -1.35
CA ALA A 102 -1.21 -14.14 -0.56
C ALA A 102 -1.31 -15.26 0.48
N ARG A 103 -1.09 -16.52 0.07
CA ARG A 103 -1.10 -17.69 0.97
C ARG A 103 -0.03 -17.60 2.04
N ARG A 104 1.19 -17.19 1.69
CA ARG A 104 2.28 -17.01 2.67
C ARG A 104 1.97 -15.90 3.67
N ALA A 105 1.38 -14.79 3.24
CA ALA A 105 0.98 -13.69 4.12
C ALA A 105 -0.17 -14.12 5.06
N LEU A 106 -1.19 -14.82 4.54
CA LEU A 106 -2.26 -15.40 5.38
C LEU A 106 -1.71 -16.40 6.40
N GLN A 107 -0.71 -17.21 6.01
CA GLN A 107 -0.05 -18.11 6.95
C GLN A 107 0.65 -17.32 8.07
N SER A 108 1.40 -16.27 7.72
CA SER A 108 2.04 -15.42 8.74
C SER A 108 1.03 -14.69 9.63
N MET A 109 -0.14 -14.31 9.11
CA MET A 109 -1.24 -13.76 9.91
C MET A 109 -1.71 -14.77 10.96
N THR A 110 -2.01 -16.02 10.56
CA THR A 110 -2.48 -17.07 11.47
C THR A 110 -1.43 -17.45 12.53
N GLU A 111 -0.15 -17.50 12.14
CA GLU A 111 0.95 -17.81 13.07
C GLU A 111 1.21 -16.65 14.06
N ALA A 112 1.02 -15.40 13.63
CA ALA A 112 1.18 -14.23 14.50
C ALA A 112 0.08 -14.18 15.57
N ASP A 113 -1.19 -14.32 15.18
CA ASP A 113 -2.31 -14.38 16.12
C ASP A 113 -3.27 -15.52 15.72
N PRO A 114 -3.14 -16.71 16.34
CA PRO A 114 -4.02 -17.85 16.05
C PRO A 114 -5.49 -17.62 16.37
N ASN A 115 -5.80 -16.58 17.17
CA ASN A 115 -7.18 -16.19 17.49
C ASN A 115 -7.65 -14.99 16.67
N HIS A 116 -6.91 -14.61 15.62
CA HIS A 116 -7.30 -13.51 14.74
C HIS A 116 -8.58 -13.85 13.99
N GLU A 117 -9.60 -13.03 14.18
CA GLU A 117 -10.88 -13.17 13.47
C GLU A 117 -10.85 -12.37 12.17
N VAL A 118 -10.96 -13.08 11.04
CA VAL A 118 -11.03 -12.45 9.72
C VAL A 118 -12.48 -12.13 9.39
N SER A 119 -12.75 -10.88 9.00
CA SER A 119 -14.06 -10.44 8.53
C SER A 119 -14.54 -11.29 7.35
N PRO A 120 -15.79 -11.79 7.34
CA PRO A 120 -16.37 -12.42 6.16
C PRO A 120 -16.47 -11.49 4.96
N ALA A 121 -16.39 -10.16 5.14
CA ALA A 121 -16.31 -9.22 4.02
C ALA A 121 -14.92 -9.24 3.36
N PHE A 122 -13.85 -9.46 4.14
CA PHE A 122 -12.50 -9.63 3.62
C PHE A 122 -12.37 -10.95 2.86
N ALA A 123 -12.82 -12.05 3.47
CA ALA A 123 -12.79 -13.40 2.88
C ALA A 123 -14.21 -13.99 2.76
N PRO A 124 -15.00 -13.60 1.75
CA PRO A 124 -16.36 -14.12 1.57
C PRO A 124 -16.40 -15.65 1.48
N PRO A 125 -17.41 -16.31 2.09
CA PRO A 125 -17.56 -17.76 1.97
C PRO A 125 -17.56 -18.21 0.51
N GLY A 126 -16.72 -19.19 0.20
CA GLY A 126 -16.55 -19.72 -1.16
C GLY A 126 -15.54 -18.98 -2.04
N SER A 127 -14.98 -17.85 -1.59
CA SER A 127 -13.88 -17.18 -2.27
C SER A 127 -12.57 -17.97 -2.15
N ASP A 128 -11.62 -17.70 -3.06
CA ASP A 128 -10.26 -18.24 -2.97
C ASP A 128 -9.57 -17.82 -1.67
N LEU A 129 -9.80 -16.59 -1.21
CA LEU A 129 -9.24 -16.09 0.04
C LEU A 129 -9.73 -16.89 1.25
N ALA A 130 -11.04 -17.18 1.31
CA ALA A 130 -11.61 -18.01 2.37
C ALA A 130 -11.07 -19.45 2.32
N ARG A 131 -10.90 -20.00 1.11
CA ARG A 131 -10.29 -21.32 0.91
C ARG A 131 -8.84 -21.34 1.39
N TRP A 132 -8.02 -20.39 0.96
CA TRP A 132 -6.61 -20.28 1.38
C TRP A 132 -6.47 -20.08 2.88
N LEU A 133 -7.31 -19.25 3.49
CA LEU A 133 -7.32 -19.05 4.94
C LEU A 133 -7.67 -20.35 5.70
N ALA A 134 -8.60 -21.16 5.18
CA ALA A 134 -8.90 -22.46 5.77
C ALA A 134 -7.72 -23.45 5.63
N GLU A 135 -6.95 -23.36 4.54
CA GLU A 135 -5.75 -24.18 4.34
C GLU A 135 -4.64 -23.81 5.33
N THR A 136 -4.43 -22.53 5.65
CA THR A 136 -3.34 -22.11 6.57
C THR A 136 -3.53 -22.60 8.00
N LEU A 137 -4.77 -22.82 8.44
CA LEU A 137 -5.09 -23.38 9.77
C LEU A 137 -4.59 -24.82 9.96
N THR A 138 -4.26 -25.53 8.88
CA THR A 138 -3.70 -26.89 8.97
C THR A 138 -2.21 -26.90 9.31
N GLY A 139 -1.55 -25.73 9.29
CA GLY A 139 -0.15 -25.53 9.66
C GLY A 139 0.85 -26.06 8.64
N ASN A 140 2.07 -25.53 8.67
CA ASN A 140 3.21 -26.13 7.97
C ASN A 140 4.33 -26.38 8.99
N PRO A 141 4.43 -27.60 9.55
CA PRO A 141 5.29 -27.88 10.71
C PRO A 141 6.80 -27.87 10.38
N ASP A 142 7.18 -27.87 9.09
CA ASP A 142 8.56 -28.15 8.67
C ASP A 142 9.34 -26.88 8.26
N GLU A 143 8.89 -25.69 8.66
CA GLU A 143 9.64 -24.47 8.37
C GLU A 143 10.94 -24.42 9.18
N THR A 144 12.09 -24.35 8.48
CA THR A 144 13.40 -24.16 9.13
C THR A 144 13.61 -22.67 9.38
N PRO A 145 13.71 -22.22 10.65
CA PRO A 145 13.94 -20.81 10.95
C PRO A 145 15.32 -20.35 10.47
N GLN A 146 15.40 -19.12 9.97
CA GLN A 146 16.66 -18.48 9.59
C GLN A 146 17.16 -17.59 10.73
N PRO A 147 18.31 -17.90 11.37
CA PRO A 147 18.88 -17.06 12.41
C PRO A 147 19.19 -15.65 11.91
N VAL A 148 18.92 -14.65 12.75
CA VAL A 148 19.29 -13.26 12.48
C VAL A 148 20.47 -12.88 13.35
N ALA A 149 21.54 -12.37 12.74
CA ALA A 149 22.69 -11.87 13.49
C ALA A 149 22.33 -10.54 14.17
N LEU A 150 22.40 -10.51 15.50
CA LEU A 150 22.10 -9.34 16.33
C LEU A 150 23.36 -8.86 17.06
N PRO A 151 23.59 -7.53 17.17
CA PRO A 151 24.60 -6.99 18.08
C PRO A 151 24.28 -7.32 19.55
N ASP A 152 25.30 -7.24 20.41
CA ASP A 152 25.11 -7.38 21.85
C ASP A 152 24.12 -6.34 22.39
N GLY A 153 23.24 -6.78 23.29
CA GLY A 153 22.23 -5.92 23.89
C GLY A 153 21.03 -5.60 22.97
N VAL A 154 20.90 -6.29 21.83
CA VAL A 154 19.72 -6.26 20.98
C VAL A 154 19.03 -7.62 20.99
N THR A 155 17.73 -7.62 21.19
CA THR A 155 16.85 -8.78 21.03
C THR A 155 16.01 -8.60 19.77
N LEU A 156 15.61 -9.67 19.12
CA LEU A 156 14.70 -9.58 17.98
C LEU A 156 13.29 -9.94 18.42
N ARG A 157 12.31 -9.25 17.85
CA ARG A 157 10.92 -9.69 17.82
C ARG A 157 10.54 -9.99 16.39
N VAL A 158 9.80 -11.07 16.23
CA VAL A 158 9.27 -11.56 14.96
C VAL A 158 7.77 -11.66 15.15
N ASP A 159 7.01 -10.96 14.31
CA ASP A 159 5.55 -10.91 14.38
C ASP A 159 5.04 -10.54 15.79
N GLY A 160 5.73 -9.58 16.43
CA GLY A 160 5.41 -9.11 17.77
C GLY A 160 5.81 -10.05 18.92
N ALA A 161 6.36 -11.24 18.67
CA ALA A 161 6.83 -12.17 19.70
C ALA A 161 8.38 -12.18 19.81
N PRO A 162 8.98 -12.36 21.00
CA PRO A 162 10.43 -12.50 21.13
C PRO A 162 10.95 -13.73 20.39
N ASN A 163 11.92 -13.55 19.48
CA ASN A 163 12.50 -14.65 18.71
C ASN A 163 13.91 -14.26 18.21
N SER A 164 14.80 -15.22 17.99
CA SER A 164 16.16 -14.99 17.46
C SER A 164 16.32 -15.39 15.99
N ALA A 165 15.27 -15.98 15.40
CA ALA A 165 15.25 -16.41 14.01
C ALA A 165 13.93 -15.99 13.36
N ARG A 166 13.99 -15.62 12.08
CA ARG A 166 12.80 -15.33 11.27
C ARG A 166 12.33 -16.61 10.55
N PRO A 167 11.05 -16.70 10.18
CA PRO A 167 10.60 -17.68 9.20
C PRO A 167 11.35 -17.48 7.86
N ALA A 168 11.67 -18.60 7.20
CA ALA A 168 12.39 -18.64 5.93
C ALA A 168 11.44 -18.82 4.72
N ALA A 169 10.27 -19.41 4.93
CA ALA A 169 9.29 -19.75 3.91
C ALA A 169 8.11 -18.75 3.85
N ARG A 170 7.98 -17.86 4.83
CA ARG A 170 6.89 -16.86 4.91
C ARG A 170 7.41 -15.48 5.33
N PRO A 171 6.67 -14.41 5.00
CA PRO A 171 7.05 -13.06 5.40
C PRO A 171 6.96 -12.90 6.93
N ALA A 172 7.65 -11.90 7.47
CA ALA A 172 7.58 -11.58 8.89
C ALA A 172 7.73 -10.07 9.13
N VAL A 173 7.10 -9.58 10.19
CA VAL A 173 7.42 -8.25 10.74
C VAL A 173 8.57 -8.40 11.71
N LEU A 174 9.71 -7.76 11.43
CA LEU A 174 10.88 -7.79 12.28
C LEU A 174 11.01 -6.48 13.07
N GLN A 175 11.32 -6.61 14.36
CA GLN A 175 11.67 -5.48 15.23
C GLN A 175 12.88 -5.85 16.10
N PRO A 176 14.09 -5.38 15.77
CA PRO A 176 15.20 -5.41 16.72
C PRO A 176 14.92 -4.39 17.84
N VAL A 177 15.02 -4.85 19.08
CA VAL A 177 14.70 -4.10 20.30
C VAL A 177 15.90 -4.11 21.24
N THR A 178 16.33 -2.93 21.68
CA THR A 178 17.45 -2.79 22.63
C THR A 178 17.08 -3.30 24.02
N THR A 179 18.05 -3.51 24.91
CA THR A 179 17.79 -3.84 26.32
C THR A 179 16.96 -2.80 27.08
N GLN A 180 16.87 -1.58 26.55
CA GLN A 180 16.03 -0.50 27.10
C GLN A 180 14.59 -0.54 26.57
N GLY A 181 14.25 -1.51 25.72
CA GLY A 181 12.92 -1.65 25.13
C GLY A 181 12.68 -0.74 23.92
N GLN A 182 13.71 -0.08 23.38
CA GLN A 182 13.58 0.79 22.21
C GLN A 182 13.68 -0.01 20.92
N VAL A 183 12.78 0.25 19.98
CA VAL A 183 12.83 -0.35 18.64
C VAL A 183 13.89 0.37 17.80
N VAL A 184 14.79 -0.41 17.19
CA VAL A 184 15.83 0.12 16.29
C VAL A 184 15.22 0.45 14.92
N TRP A 185 14.42 -0.46 14.38
CA TRP A 185 13.60 -0.29 13.18
C TRP A 185 12.48 -1.32 13.18
N THR A 186 11.45 -1.08 12.38
CA THR A 186 10.37 -2.03 12.12
C THR A 186 10.22 -2.22 10.62
N GLU A 187 10.18 -3.46 10.14
CA GLU A 187 9.99 -3.72 8.71
C GLU A 187 9.23 -5.02 8.49
N TRP A 188 8.30 -5.02 7.52
CA TRP A 188 7.73 -6.23 6.97
C TRP A 188 8.66 -6.75 5.88
N LEU A 189 9.18 -7.96 6.06
CA LEU A 189 10.11 -8.57 5.11
C LEU A 189 9.43 -9.73 4.40
N PRO A 190 9.40 -9.74 3.05
CA PRO A 190 9.11 -10.93 2.26
C PRO A 190 9.99 -12.13 2.68
N ALA A 191 9.52 -13.35 2.44
CA ALA A 191 10.21 -14.59 2.82
C ALA A 191 11.67 -14.65 2.29
N ASP A 192 11.86 -14.21 1.05
CA ASP A 192 13.12 -14.20 0.31
C ASP A 192 13.95 -12.92 0.50
N ALA A 193 13.44 -11.93 1.24
CA ALA A 193 14.13 -10.68 1.47
C ALA A 193 15.31 -10.85 2.44
N THR A 194 16.46 -10.27 2.07
CA THR A 194 17.63 -10.16 2.94
C THR A 194 17.30 -9.30 4.14
N VAL A 195 17.67 -9.76 5.35
CA VAL A 195 17.50 -8.98 6.57
C VAL A 195 18.41 -7.75 6.52
N PRO A 196 17.89 -6.52 6.74
CA PRO A 196 18.71 -5.32 6.80
C PRO A 196 19.82 -5.45 7.85
N MET A 197 21.01 -4.96 7.53
CA MET A 197 22.12 -4.94 8.48
C MET A 197 21.75 -4.06 9.67
N ILE A 198 21.84 -4.61 10.88
CA ILE A 198 21.62 -3.85 12.11
C ILE A 198 22.90 -3.07 12.41
N PRO A 199 22.82 -1.74 12.60
CA PRO A 199 23.98 -0.92 12.95
C PRO A 199 24.66 -1.42 14.23
N ALA A 200 26.00 -1.34 14.28
CA ALA A 200 26.77 -1.78 15.43
C ALA A 200 26.51 -0.94 16.70
N ASP A 201 26.07 0.31 16.55
CA ASP A 201 25.59 1.16 17.64
C ASP A 201 24.06 1.35 17.51
N PRO A 202 23.27 0.38 18.03
CA PRO A 202 21.82 0.42 17.93
C PRO A 202 21.21 1.53 18.81
N LEU A 203 21.92 2.01 19.83
CA LEU A 203 21.44 3.11 20.66
C LEU A 203 21.50 4.43 19.92
N LEU A 204 22.55 4.65 19.11
CA LEU A 204 22.62 5.83 18.24
C LEU A 204 21.47 5.82 17.22
N THR A 205 21.14 4.66 16.64
CA THR A 205 20.01 4.52 15.70
C THR A 205 18.66 4.67 16.40
N ALA A 206 18.45 4.02 17.54
CA ALA A 206 17.22 4.16 18.32
C ALA A 206 17.01 5.59 18.81
N ALA A 207 18.08 6.32 19.14
CA ALA A 207 18.02 7.73 19.52
C ALA A 207 17.58 8.65 18.36
N LEU A 208 17.78 8.25 17.10
CA LEU A 208 17.23 8.97 15.94
C LEU A 208 15.73 8.71 15.74
N VAL A 209 15.21 7.59 16.26
CA VAL A 209 13.79 7.21 16.23
C VAL A 209 13.06 7.64 17.52
N ARG A 210 13.76 8.34 18.42
CA ARG A 210 13.30 8.61 19.79
C ARG A 210 11.88 9.21 19.76
N PRO A 211 10.90 8.57 20.42
CA PRO A 211 9.57 9.16 20.59
C PRO A 211 9.77 10.53 21.24
N PRO A 212 9.12 11.60 20.75
CA PRO A 212 9.27 12.92 21.34
C PRO A 212 8.97 12.81 22.84
N ASP A 213 10.00 12.97 23.67
CA ASP A 213 9.88 13.00 25.12
C ASP A 213 8.85 14.11 25.42
N SER A 214 7.64 13.71 25.83
CA SER A 214 6.43 14.54 25.90
C SER A 214 5.95 15.12 24.56
N VAL A 215 5.00 14.43 23.90
CA VAL A 215 4.03 15.13 23.05
C VAL A 215 3.32 16.14 23.95
N PRO A 216 3.54 17.47 23.80
CA PRO A 216 2.74 18.43 24.54
C PRO A 216 1.26 18.16 24.20
N PRO A 217 0.34 18.21 25.17
CA PRO A 217 -1.06 17.89 24.93
C PRO A 217 -1.54 18.65 23.70
N ILE A 218 -2.04 17.91 22.70
CA ILE A 218 -2.54 18.46 21.43
C ILE A 218 -3.47 19.62 21.80
N PRO A 219 -3.17 20.87 21.39
CA PRO A 219 -4.05 21.99 21.64
C PRO A 219 -5.41 21.64 21.06
N GLN A 220 -6.42 21.45 21.93
CA GLN A 220 -7.75 21.13 21.45
C GLN A 220 -8.20 22.22 20.47
N PRO A 221 -8.71 21.84 19.29
CA PRO A 221 -9.09 22.81 18.26
C PRO A 221 -10.13 23.76 18.86
N THR A 222 -9.72 25.00 19.10
CA THR A 222 -10.66 26.06 19.44
C THR A 222 -11.57 26.27 18.24
N PRO A 223 -12.90 26.40 18.44
CA PRO A 223 -13.84 26.56 17.33
C PRO A 223 -13.53 27.87 16.59
N ARG A 224 -12.80 27.78 15.48
CA ARG A 224 -12.54 28.91 14.59
C ARG A 224 -13.82 29.20 13.80
N LEU A 225 -14.34 30.41 13.97
CA LEU A 225 -15.44 30.96 13.17
C LEU A 225 -15.01 30.97 11.70
N ARG A 226 -15.63 30.12 10.87
CA ARG A 226 -15.34 30.03 9.43
C ARG A 226 -15.80 31.30 8.71
N PRO A 227 -14.92 32.04 8.00
CA PRO A 227 -15.36 33.11 7.11
C PRO A 227 -16.11 32.51 5.91
N ARG A 228 -17.35 32.95 5.71
CA ARG A 228 -18.35 32.40 4.76
C ARG A 228 -18.10 32.72 3.28
N SER A 229 -16.94 33.25 2.88
CA SER A 229 -16.75 33.83 1.54
C SER A 229 -16.00 32.97 0.51
N LEU A 230 -15.57 31.73 0.82
CA LEU A 230 -14.86 30.83 -0.11
C LEU A 230 -15.71 29.67 -0.68
N ALA A 231 -17.04 29.82 -0.73
CA ALA A 231 -17.94 28.74 -1.19
C ALA A 231 -18.24 28.76 -2.70
N ILE A 232 -17.80 29.77 -3.46
CA ILE A 232 -18.25 29.97 -4.85
C ILE A 232 -17.29 29.33 -5.88
N GLY A 233 -16.03 29.05 -5.52
CA GLY A 233 -15.05 28.45 -6.44
C GLY A 233 -15.06 26.92 -6.52
N ALA A 234 -15.52 26.22 -5.47
CA ALA A 234 -15.43 24.76 -5.38
C ALA A 234 -16.49 23.99 -6.18
N GLY A 235 -17.59 24.65 -6.59
CA GLY A 235 -18.73 23.99 -7.24
C GLY A 235 -18.45 23.49 -8.67
N ALA A 236 -17.57 24.15 -9.41
CA ALA A 236 -17.31 23.82 -10.82
C ALA A 236 -16.42 22.56 -10.98
N PHE A 237 -15.46 22.35 -10.07
CA PHE A 237 -14.59 21.17 -10.10
C PHE A 237 -15.30 19.89 -9.66
N ALA A 238 -16.18 19.97 -8.65
CA ALA A 238 -16.95 18.82 -8.18
C ALA A 238 -17.88 18.25 -9.27
N ALA A 239 -18.42 19.10 -10.16
CA ALA A 239 -19.29 18.65 -11.25
C ALA A 239 -18.56 17.82 -12.31
N VAL A 240 -17.30 18.17 -12.64
CA VAL A 240 -16.51 17.43 -13.65
C VAL A 240 -16.05 16.09 -13.08
N THR A 241 -15.56 16.07 -11.83
CA THR A 241 -15.14 14.82 -11.16
C THR A 241 -16.32 13.89 -10.92
N GLY A 242 -17.47 14.43 -10.52
CA GLY A 242 -18.71 13.64 -10.34
C GLY A 242 -19.21 13.03 -11.64
N GLY A 243 -19.13 13.76 -12.76
CA GLY A 243 -19.49 13.24 -14.08
C GLY A 243 -18.60 12.06 -14.52
N LEU A 244 -17.28 12.17 -14.31
CA LEU A 244 -16.33 11.09 -14.61
C LEU A 244 -16.55 9.86 -13.73
N TRP A 245 -16.92 10.05 -12.47
CA TRP A 245 -17.22 8.94 -11.54
C TRP A 245 -18.46 8.15 -11.95
N VAL A 246 -19.54 8.84 -12.37
CA VAL A 246 -20.76 8.18 -12.87
C VAL A 246 -20.48 7.40 -14.15
N LEU A 247 -19.67 7.94 -15.06
CA LEU A 247 -19.24 7.24 -16.29
C LEU A 247 -18.43 5.98 -15.95
N SER A 248 -17.49 6.05 -15.01
CA SER A 248 -16.71 4.89 -14.54
C SER A 248 -17.63 3.76 -14.02
N PHE A 249 -18.59 4.10 -13.16
CA PHE A 249 -19.50 3.12 -12.57
C PHE A 249 -20.38 2.44 -13.64
N HIS A 250 -20.82 3.19 -14.65
CA HIS A 250 -21.63 2.66 -15.76
C HIS A 250 -20.82 1.68 -16.65
N PHE A 251 -19.54 1.95 -16.89
CA PHE A 251 -18.68 1.01 -17.63
C PHE A 251 -18.39 -0.25 -16.82
N ARG A 252 -18.15 -0.12 -15.51
CA ARG A 252 -17.96 -1.28 -14.62
C ARG A 252 -19.18 -2.20 -14.63
N SER A 253 -20.39 -1.64 -14.49
CA SER A 253 -21.62 -2.44 -14.51
C SER A 253 -21.85 -3.16 -15.84
N THR A 254 -21.44 -2.54 -16.95
CA THR A 254 -21.61 -3.15 -18.28
C THR A 254 -20.63 -4.30 -18.49
N TYR A 255 -19.44 -4.21 -17.91
CA TYR A 255 -18.44 -5.29 -17.96
C TYR A 255 -18.81 -6.47 -17.06
N THR A 256 -19.28 -6.22 -15.84
CA THR A 256 -19.65 -7.29 -14.90
C THR A 256 -20.91 -8.05 -15.32
N ASN A 257 -21.80 -7.42 -16.10
CA ASN A 257 -23.00 -8.05 -16.65
C ASN A 257 -22.80 -8.60 -18.08
N TYR A 258 -21.58 -8.57 -18.61
CA TYR A 258 -21.29 -9.16 -19.91
C TYR A 258 -21.12 -10.68 -19.77
N GLU A 259 -22.19 -11.43 -20.08
CA GLU A 259 -22.10 -12.88 -20.28
C GLU A 259 -21.58 -13.13 -21.70
N PRO A 260 -20.39 -13.72 -21.87
CA PRO A 260 -19.88 -14.06 -23.19
C PRO A 260 -20.79 -15.12 -23.81
N ASP A 261 -21.37 -14.82 -24.97
CA ASP A 261 -22.14 -15.80 -25.73
C ASP A 261 -21.15 -16.84 -26.29
N SER A 262 -21.39 -18.12 -26.03
CA SER A 262 -20.43 -19.23 -26.26
C SER A 262 -20.02 -19.46 -27.72
N THR A 263 -20.53 -18.67 -28.66
CA THR A 263 -20.09 -18.63 -30.06
C THR A 263 -18.93 -17.64 -30.23
N GLY A 264 -17.80 -17.92 -29.57
CA GLY A 264 -16.59 -17.10 -29.58
C GLY A 264 -15.99 -16.90 -30.98
N GLY A 265 -16.53 -15.93 -31.72
CA GLY A 265 -16.10 -15.55 -33.05
C GLY A 265 -15.24 -14.30 -33.05
N GLU A 266 -14.57 -14.02 -34.16
CA GLU A 266 -13.70 -12.84 -34.38
C GLU A 266 -14.40 -11.51 -34.03
N ALA A 267 -15.74 -11.46 -34.10
CA ALA A 267 -16.55 -10.30 -33.72
C ALA A 267 -16.47 -9.98 -32.21
N GLU A 268 -16.31 -10.98 -31.34
CA GLU A 268 -16.17 -10.78 -29.89
C GLU A 268 -14.80 -10.19 -29.56
N LEU A 269 -13.76 -10.67 -30.25
CA LEU A 269 -12.39 -10.16 -30.15
C LEU A 269 -12.31 -8.68 -30.57
N ASP A 270 -13.00 -8.29 -31.64
CA ASP A 270 -13.05 -6.89 -32.08
C ASP A 270 -13.85 -6.01 -31.09
N THR A 271 -14.90 -6.56 -30.47
CA THR A 271 -15.67 -5.86 -29.43
C THR A 271 -14.84 -5.66 -28.15
N LEU A 272 -14.09 -6.67 -27.72
CA LEU A 272 -13.17 -6.59 -26.58
C LEU A 272 -12.00 -5.65 -26.85
N GLN A 273 -11.42 -5.66 -28.06
CA GLN A 273 -10.38 -4.71 -28.45
C GLN A 273 -10.92 -3.28 -28.55
N GLY A 274 -12.14 -3.09 -29.03
CA GLY A 274 -12.86 -1.81 -29.04
C GLY A 274 -13.10 -1.28 -27.62
N MET A 275 -13.52 -2.14 -26.69
CA MET A 275 -13.69 -1.79 -25.27
C MET A 275 -12.35 -1.43 -24.62
N LYS A 276 -11.27 -2.18 -24.90
CA LYS A 276 -9.92 -1.89 -24.41
C LYS A 276 -9.40 -0.53 -24.90
N ARG A 277 -9.61 -0.20 -26.18
CA ARG A 277 -9.22 1.13 -26.74
C ARG A 277 -10.00 2.27 -26.08
N ARG A 278 -11.29 2.08 -25.80
CA ARG A 278 -12.12 3.08 -25.07
C ARG A 278 -11.68 3.25 -23.62
N TRP A 279 -11.30 2.17 -22.94
CA TRP A 279 -10.74 2.22 -21.57
C TRP A 279 -9.42 2.98 -21.50
N ILE A 280 -8.49 2.71 -22.42
CA ILE A 280 -7.20 3.42 -22.47
C ILE A 280 -7.42 4.91 -22.75
N LEU A 281 -8.36 5.27 -23.64
CA LEU A 281 -8.69 6.67 -23.91
C LEU A 281 -9.33 7.39 -22.71
N ALA A 282 -10.25 6.72 -21.99
CA ALA A 282 -10.92 7.27 -20.81
C ALA A 282 -9.94 7.42 -19.63
N GLY A 283 -9.07 6.43 -19.41
CA GLY A 283 -8.02 6.48 -18.39
C GLY A 283 -6.99 7.58 -18.67
N ALA A 284 -6.53 7.73 -19.91
CA ALA A 284 -5.59 8.79 -20.29
C ALA A 284 -6.14 10.21 -20.06
N GLY A 285 -7.46 10.42 -20.21
CA GLY A 285 -8.12 11.68 -19.89
C GLY A 285 -8.12 12.03 -18.39
N ALA A 286 -8.23 11.03 -17.51
CA ALA A 286 -8.20 11.21 -16.07
C ALA A 286 -6.80 11.67 -15.59
N TYR A 287 -5.72 11.05 -16.07
CA TYR A 287 -4.34 11.44 -15.72
C TYR A 287 -3.98 12.85 -16.21
N ALA A 288 -4.44 13.25 -17.42
CA ALA A 288 -4.21 14.60 -17.93
C ALA A 288 -4.93 15.69 -17.12
N SER A 289 -6.10 15.39 -16.56
CA SER A 289 -6.86 16.33 -15.72
C SER A 289 -6.28 16.50 -14.29
N GLY A 290 -5.69 15.45 -13.73
CA GLY A 290 -5.03 15.51 -12.41
C GLY A 290 -3.78 16.41 -12.39
N ALA A 291 -3.00 16.41 -13.48
CA ALA A 291 -1.80 17.25 -13.60
C ALA A 291 -2.14 18.76 -13.63
N VAL A 292 -3.29 19.13 -14.21
CA VAL A 292 -3.76 20.53 -14.23
C VAL A 292 -4.28 20.97 -12.85
N ALA A 293 -4.94 20.07 -12.10
CA ALA A 293 -5.42 20.37 -10.74
C ALA A 293 -4.27 20.59 -9.74
N ALA A 294 -3.18 19.81 -9.85
CA ALA A 294 -1.99 20.01 -9.03
C ALA A 294 -1.28 21.36 -9.34
N GLY A 295 -1.25 21.78 -10.60
CA GLY A 295 -0.65 23.06 -11.01
C GLY A 295 -1.38 24.31 -10.48
N PHE A 296 -2.71 24.27 -10.40
CA PHE A 296 -3.50 25.40 -9.85
C PHE A 296 -3.61 25.39 -8.32
N GLY A 297 -3.48 24.23 -7.67
CA GLY A 297 -3.45 24.13 -6.20
C GLY A 297 -2.23 24.82 -5.58
N VAL A 298 -1.06 24.70 -6.20
CA VAL A 298 0.21 25.30 -5.70
C VAL A 298 0.25 26.82 -5.87
N THR A 299 -0.37 27.37 -6.92
CA THR A 299 -0.44 28.83 -7.14
C THR A 299 -1.44 29.54 -6.22
N ALA A 300 -2.53 28.88 -5.82
CA ALA A 300 -3.47 29.44 -4.83
C ALA A 300 -2.87 29.49 -3.41
N LEU A 301 -2.02 28.51 -3.05
CA LEU A 301 -1.41 28.47 -1.72
C LEU A 301 -0.28 29.50 -1.55
N THR A 302 0.44 29.82 -2.62
CA THR A 302 1.52 30.85 -2.59
C THR A 302 0.99 32.28 -2.48
N LEU A 303 -0.24 32.57 -2.92
CA LEU A 303 -0.85 33.90 -2.75
C LEU A 303 -1.47 34.12 -1.36
N THR A 304 -1.68 33.06 -0.58
CA THR A 304 -2.33 33.16 0.75
C THR A 304 -1.32 33.46 1.87
N PHE A 305 -0.01 33.37 1.62
CA PHE A 305 1.05 33.61 2.60
C PHE A 305 1.72 35.00 2.49
N THR A 306 1.22 35.88 1.62
CA THR A 306 1.86 37.18 1.33
C THR A 306 1.08 38.42 1.78
N PHE A 307 0.12 38.29 2.72
CA PHE A 307 -0.59 39.42 3.32
C PHE A 307 -0.74 39.27 4.83
#